data_AF-A0A9W7EGE5-F1
#
_entry.id   AF-A0A9W7EGE5-F1
#
_cell.length_a   1.000
_cell.length_b   1.000
_cell.length_c   1.000
_cell.angle_alpha   90.00
_cell.angle_beta   90.00
_cell.angle_gamma   90.00
#
_symmetry.space_group_name_H-M   'P 1'
#
loop_
_entity.id
_entity.type
_entity.pdbx_description
1 polymer ?
#
loop_
_entity_poly.entity_id
_entity_poly.type
_entity_poly.pdbx_seq_one_letter_code
_entity_poly.pdbx_strand_id
1 'polypeptide(L)'
;MAFSSFAHIPDLQSLEFAVVLREEGNGEDIVSRMLPMSRIVPGEIKERERPKKTVAPISTKEPCVRPECMANRNRIQEMQDTNDAVREQLEDVEIGIRQLMAKLEGIDKSNKVNDQQNEELEGNLSTLDQQIGLLEIEAEERLQALKSNQNELVFNPRSHKSSSSAYDKVSVRSLDMWDSNWGGSPTKQTEFLASTIRPKTTPGRVFKMPTPKYLEKVQAVGGGGQSRPKSSAGTMRVRKAPMSRPKSQQGTRPKSGGRV
;
A
#
# COMPACT_ATOMS: atom_id res chain seq x y z
N MET A 1 27.72 15.16 -48.15
CA MET A 1 27.22 13.79 -48.36
C MET A 1 28.25 12.84 -47.77
N ALA A 2 27.94 12.20 -46.64
CA ALA A 2 28.85 11.25 -45.99
C ALA A 2 28.59 9.85 -46.57
N PHE A 3 29.55 9.32 -47.32
CA PHE A 3 29.50 7.95 -47.82
C PHE A 3 29.87 7.00 -46.68
N SER A 4 28.92 6.15 -46.28
CA SER A 4 29.15 5.08 -45.30
C SER A 4 30.17 4.09 -45.85
N SER A 5 31.22 3.82 -45.09
CA SER A 5 32.35 2.94 -45.43
C SER A 5 32.00 1.46 -45.53
N PHE A 6 30.72 1.10 -45.49
CA PHE A 6 30.23 -0.28 -45.61
C PHE A 6 29.77 -0.66 -47.03
N ALA A 7 29.85 0.24 -48.01
CA ALA A 7 29.35 0.01 -49.36
C ALA A 7 30.23 -0.90 -50.26
N HIS A 8 31.30 -1.51 -49.73
CA HIS A 8 32.28 -2.26 -50.53
C HIS A 8 32.48 -3.73 -50.11
N ILE A 9 31.56 -4.31 -49.34
CA ILE A 9 31.59 -5.76 -49.08
C ILE A 9 30.74 -6.44 -50.17
N PRO A 10 31.34 -7.14 -51.16
CA PRO A 10 30.62 -7.62 -52.34
C PRO A 10 29.62 -8.76 -52.08
N ASP A 11 29.51 -9.27 -50.86
CA ASP A 11 28.62 -10.38 -50.46
C ASP A 11 27.71 -10.04 -49.26
N LEU A 12 27.18 -8.81 -49.19
CA LEU A 12 26.27 -8.35 -48.11
C LEU A 12 24.89 -9.04 -48.09
N GLN A 13 24.56 -9.89 -49.07
CA GLN A 13 23.20 -10.44 -49.22
C GLN A 13 22.80 -11.45 -48.12
N SER A 14 23.73 -11.91 -47.28
CA SER A 14 23.45 -12.88 -46.21
C SER A 14 24.19 -12.59 -44.89
N LEU A 15 24.21 -11.34 -44.43
CA LEU A 15 24.73 -11.04 -43.10
C LEU A 15 23.71 -11.37 -42.01
N GLU A 16 23.99 -12.45 -41.28
CA GLU A 16 23.26 -12.85 -40.08
C GLU A 16 23.95 -12.31 -38.83
N PHE A 17 23.22 -11.58 -38.00
CA PHE A 17 23.71 -11.08 -36.72
C PHE A 17 22.93 -11.74 -35.57
N ALA A 18 23.63 -12.39 -34.66
CA ALA A 18 23.02 -12.92 -33.44
C ALA A 18 22.83 -11.80 -32.41
N VAL A 19 21.59 -11.42 -32.15
CA VAL A 19 21.23 -10.40 -31.15
C VAL A 19 20.68 -11.11 -29.91
N VAL A 20 21.38 -10.97 -28.77
CA VAL A 20 20.88 -11.47 -27.48
C VAL A 20 20.10 -10.34 -26.81
N LEU A 21 18.78 -10.47 -26.76
CA LEU A 21 17.90 -9.55 -26.07
C LEU A 21 17.96 -9.84 -24.56
N ARG A 22 18.15 -8.80 -23.74
CA ARG A 22 18.28 -8.92 -22.28
C ARG A 22 16.93 -8.90 -21.55
N GLU A 23 15.85 -8.53 -22.24
CA GLU A 23 14.51 -8.38 -21.69
C GLU A 23 13.58 -9.44 -22.27
N GLU A 24 13.06 -10.32 -21.41
CA GLU A 24 12.07 -11.31 -21.77
C GLU A 24 10.72 -10.61 -21.99
N GLY A 25 10.30 -10.48 -23.25
CA GLY A 25 8.91 -10.11 -23.58
C GLY A 25 8.71 -9.04 -24.66
N ASN A 26 9.67 -8.13 -24.86
CA ASN A 26 9.46 -6.96 -25.76
C ASN A 26 10.59 -6.69 -26.77
N GLY A 27 11.57 -7.58 -26.89
CA GLY A 27 12.73 -7.30 -27.74
C GLY A 27 12.41 -7.24 -29.24
N GLU A 28 11.38 -7.95 -29.72
CA GLU A 28 10.99 -7.93 -31.14
C GLU A 28 10.42 -6.57 -31.57
N ASP A 29 9.61 -5.94 -30.72
CA ASP A 29 9.04 -4.61 -30.97
C ASP A 29 10.11 -3.51 -30.98
N ILE A 30 11.16 -3.66 -30.17
CA ILE A 30 12.27 -2.70 -30.14
C ILE A 30 13.15 -2.88 -31.39
N VAL A 31 13.45 -4.12 -31.77
CA VAL A 31 14.29 -4.40 -32.95
C VAL A 31 13.57 -4.01 -34.24
N SER A 32 12.26 -4.25 -34.35
CA SER A 32 11.46 -3.84 -35.51
C SER A 32 11.37 -2.32 -35.66
N ARG A 33 11.35 -1.55 -34.56
CA ARG A 33 11.43 -0.08 -34.59
C ARG A 33 12.81 0.43 -35.03
N MET A 34 13.89 -0.25 -34.64
CA MET A 34 15.26 0.18 -34.99
C MET A 34 15.70 -0.27 -36.39
N LEU A 35 15.24 -1.43 -36.86
CA LEU A 35 15.66 -2.05 -38.12
C LEU A 35 14.42 -2.52 -38.93
N PRO A 36 13.66 -1.59 -39.53
CA PRO A 36 12.36 -1.88 -40.16
C PRO A 36 12.43 -2.78 -41.39
N MET A 37 13.62 -2.95 -41.98
CA MET A 37 13.84 -3.81 -43.15
C MET A 37 14.45 -5.17 -42.81
N SER A 38 14.73 -5.42 -41.52
CA SER A 38 15.29 -6.70 -41.08
C SER A 38 14.18 -7.68 -40.71
N ARG A 39 14.29 -8.92 -41.19
CA ARG A 39 13.40 -10.02 -40.77
C ARG A 39 14.09 -10.80 -39.67
N ILE A 40 13.53 -10.78 -38.46
CA ILE A 40 14.01 -11.61 -37.36
C ILE A 40 13.55 -13.04 -37.65
N VAL A 41 14.50 -13.96 -37.81
CA VAL A 41 14.22 -15.40 -37.88
C VAL A 41 14.53 -15.97 -36.50
N PRO A 42 13.54 -16.46 -35.74
CA PRO A 42 13.79 -17.11 -34.46
C PRO A 42 14.70 -18.32 -34.67
N GLY A 43 15.95 -18.22 -34.21
CA GLY A 43 16.88 -19.34 -34.24
C GLY A 43 16.52 -20.37 -33.17
N GLU A 44 16.96 -21.62 -33.36
CA GLU A 44 16.89 -22.63 -32.31
C GLU A 44 17.63 -22.13 -31.06
N ILE A 45 16.96 -22.19 -29.91
CA ILE A 45 17.53 -21.83 -28.61
C ILE A 45 18.63 -22.84 -28.31
N LYS A 46 19.85 -22.56 -28.73
CA LYS A 46 21.04 -23.27 -28.26
C LYS A 46 21.31 -22.78 -26.84
N GLU A 47 20.72 -23.47 -25.86
CA GLU A 47 21.16 -23.36 -24.48
C GLU A 47 22.64 -23.70 -24.45
N ARG A 48 23.49 -22.67 -24.40
CA ARG A 48 24.87 -22.85 -23.95
C ARG A 48 24.74 -23.29 -22.49
N GLU A 49 24.71 -24.59 -22.27
CA GLU A 49 25.02 -25.19 -20.97
C GLU A 49 26.35 -24.60 -20.55
N ARG A 50 26.31 -23.54 -19.74
CA ARG A 50 27.51 -23.03 -19.10
C ARG A 50 28.00 -24.21 -18.27
N PRO A 51 29.20 -24.75 -18.55
CA PRO A 51 29.71 -25.84 -17.75
C PRO A 51 29.71 -25.34 -16.31
N LYS A 52 28.90 -25.96 -15.47
CA LYS A 52 28.93 -25.73 -14.02
C LYS A 52 30.34 -26.12 -13.61
N LYS A 53 31.24 -25.15 -13.50
CA LYS A 53 32.55 -25.35 -12.88
C LYS A 53 32.24 -25.79 -11.46
N THR A 54 32.25 -27.09 -11.24
CA THR A 54 32.30 -27.71 -9.94
C THR A 54 33.65 -27.31 -9.35
N VAL A 55 33.67 -26.17 -8.66
CA VAL A 55 34.83 -25.77 -7.87
C VAL A 55 34.96 -26.85 -6.80
N ALA A 56 35.97 -27.70 -6.93
CA ALA A 56 36.25 -28.72 -5.93
C ALA A 56 36.41 -28.03 -4.56
N PRO A 57 35.80 -28.58 -3.49
CA PRO A 57 35.90 -27.98 -2.17
C PRO A 57 37.37 -27.88 -1.78
N ILE A 58 37.86 -26.66 -1.58
CA ILE A 58 39.24 -26.38 -1.18
C ILE A 58 39.45 -27.08 0.16
N SER A 59 40.31 -28.09 0.17
CA SER A 59 40.68 -28.82 1.39
C SER A 59 41.44 -27.88 2.32
N THR A 60 40.77 -27.36 3.35
CA THR A 60 41.34 -26.46 4.37
C THR A 60 42.25 -27.16 5.39
N LYS A 61 42.56 -28.44 5.18
CA LYS A 61 43.27 -29.29 6.15
C LYS A 61 44.80 -29.17 6.08
N GLU A 62 45.37 -28.62 5.02
CA GLU A 62 46.82 -28.44 4.94
C GLU A 62 47.25 -27.14 5.66
N PRO A 63 48.12 -27.21 6.69
CA PRO A 63 48.62 -26.03 7.38
C PRO A 63 49.57 -25.26 6.45
N CYS A 64 49.22 -24.03 6.15
CA CYS A 64 50.04 -23.14 5.34
C CYS A 64 51.22 -22.58 6.16
N VAL A 65 52.45 -22.97 5.79
CA VAL A 65 53.68 -22.58 6.49
C VAL A 65 54.18 -21.18 6.07
N ARG A 66 53.82 -20.71 4.87
CA ARG A 66 54.26 -19.40 4.37
C ARG A 66 53.41 -18.25 4.97
N PRO A 67 54.03 -17.14 5.42
CA PRO A 67 53.31 -16.01 6.01
C PRO A 67 52.30 -15.37 5.04
N GLU A 68 52.61 -15.34 3.74
CA GLU A 68 51.69 -14.86 2.71
C GLU A 68 50.41 -15.70 2.61
N CYS A 69 50.52 -17.03 2.81
CA CYS A 69 49.34 -17.90 2.78
C CYS A 69 48.46 -17.68 4.02
N MET A 70 49.04 -17.39 5.19
CA MET A 70 48.27 -17.03 6.39
C MET A 70 47.50 -15.72 6.20
N ALA A 71 48.13 -14.70 5.61
CA ALA A 71 47.47 -13.44 5.29
C ALA A 71 46.30 -13.63 4.32
N ASN A 72 46.51 -14.43 3.26
CA ASN A 72 45.45 -14.75 2.31
C ASN A 72 44.32 -15.58 2.93
N ARG A 73 44.64 -16.54 3.81
CA ARG A 73 43.64 -17.33 4.54
C ARG A 73 42.78 -16.44 5.43
N ASN A 74 43.38 -15.51 6.17
CA ASN A 74 42.65 -14.57 7.02
C ASN A 74 41.75 -13.66 6.16
N ARG A 75 42.26 -13.15 5.03
CA ARG A 75 41.46 -12.34 4.10
C ARG A 75 40.29 -13.12 3.50
N ILE A 76 40.48 -14.39 3.14
CA ILE A 76 39.39 -15.25 2.66
C ILE A 76 38.37 -15.49 3.76
N GLN A 77 38.81 -15.73 4.99
CA GLN A 77 37.92 -15.90 6.14
C GLN A 77 37.09 -14.64 6.39
N GLU A 78 37.70 -13.45 6.40
CA GLU A 78 36.98 -12.18 6.54
C GLU A 78 35.95 -11.97 5.42
N MET A 79 36.30 -12.35 4.18
CA MET A 79 35.35 -12.31 3.06
C MET A 79 34.22 -13.35 3.19
N GLN A 80 34.47 -14.50 3.82
CA GLN A 80 33.44 -15.50 4.10
C GLN A 80 32.50 -15.01 5.19
N ASP A 81 33.05 -14.53 6.31
CA ASP A 81 32.27 -14.00 7.45
C ASP A 81 31.40 -12.80 7.02
N THR A 82 31.93 -11.92 6.16
CA THR A 82 31.15 -10.79 5.61
C THR A 82 30.06 -11.25 4.63
N ASN A 83 30.32 -12.26 3.80
CA ASN A 83 29.29 -12.83 2.93
C ASN A 83 28.18 -13.50 3.74
N ASP A 84 28.53 -14.22 4.81
CA ASP A 84 27.55 -14.88 5.67
C ASP A 84 26.69 -13.85 6.41
N ALA A 85 27.28 -12.76 6.92
CA ALA A 85 26.52 -11.66 7.51
C ALA A 85 25.59 -10.96 6.51
N VAL A 86 26.01 -10.79 5.25
CA VAL A 86 25.14 -10.24 4.19
C VAL A 86 24.00 -11.20 3.84
N ARG A 87 24.25 -12.51 3.84
CA ARG A 87 23.21 -13.51 3.63
C ARG A 87 22.16 -13.48 4.72
N GLU A 88 22.57 -13.39 5.98
CA GLU A 88 21.64 -13.23 7.11
C GLU A 88 20.78 -11.97 6.96
N GLN A 89 21.38 -10.84 6.57
CA GLN A 89 20.63 -9.60 6.30
C GLN A 89 19.64 -9.74 5.14
N LEU A 90 20.01 -10.48 4.08
CA LEU A 90 19.09 -10.75 2.97
C LEU A 90 17.91 -11.60 3.43
N GLU A 91 18.14 -12.64 4.23
CA GLU A 91 17.08 -13.47 4.80
C GLU A 91 16.12 -12.64 5.67
N ASP A 92 16.64 -11.75 6.50
CA ASP A 92 15.84 -10.83 7.31
C ASP A 92 14.96 -9.90 6.45
N VAL A 93 15.53 -9.35 5.37
CA VAL A 93 14.80 -8.50 4.43
C VAL A 93 13.71 -9.29 3.71
N GLU A 94 14.01 -10.52 3.27
CA GLU A 94 13.02 -11.39 2.63
C GLU A 94 11.86 -11.73 3.56
N ILE A 95 12.14 -12.03 4.83
CA ILE A 95 11.11 -12.24 5.85
C ILE A 95 10.28 -10.98 6.03
N GLY A 96 10.92 -9.80 6.09
CA GLY A 96 10.25 -8.50 6.16
C GLY A 96 9.31 -8.26 4.97
N ILE A 97 9.74 -8.57 3.76
CA ILE A 97 8.94 -8.47 2.54
C ILE A 97 7.72 -9.39 2.63
N ARG A 98 7.90 -10.66 3.03
CA ARG A 98 6.78 -11.61 3.16
C ARG A 98 5.74 -11.14 4.18
N GLN A 99 6.18 -10.57 5.31
CA GLN A 99 5.28 -10.00 6.31
C GLN A 99 4.51 -8.79 5.76
N LEU A 100 5.16 -7.93 4.97
CA LEU A 100 4.50 -6.79 4.34
C LEU A 100 3.48 -7.23 3.29
N MET A 101 3.81 -8.23 2.48
CA MET A 101 2.86 -8.82 1.50
C MET A 101 1.62 -9.39 2.21
N ALA A 102 1.81 -10.12 3.31
CA ALA A 102 0.68 -10.66 4.08
C ALA A 102 -0.20 -9.55 4.69
N LYS A 103 0.39 -8.45 5.14
CA LYS A 103 -0.36 -7.28 5.62
C LYS A 103 -1.13 -6.59 4.49
N LEU A 104 -0.52 -6.45 3.32
CA LEU A 104 -1.14 -5.84 2.15
C LEU A 104 -2.35 -6.67 1.69
N GLU A 105 -2.20 -7.99 1.63
CA GLU A 105 -3.32 -8.90 1.33
C GLU A 105 -4.47 -8.78 2.35
N GLY A 106 -4.13 -8.59 3.63
CA GLY A 106 -5.13 -8.33 4.67
C GLY A 106 -5.88 -7.01 4.47
N ILE A 107 -5.18 -5.96 4.08
CA ILE A 107 -5.78 -4.65 3.76
C ILE A 107 -6.69 -4.77 2.54
N ASP A 108 -6.25 -5.45 1.47
CA ASP A 108 -7.06 -5.62 0.26
C ASP A 108 -8.37 -6.36 0.53
N LYS A 109 -8.33 -7.40 1.39
CA LYS A 109 -9.56 -8.10 1.83
C LYS A 109 -10.47 -7.18 2.61
N SER A 110 -9.91 -6.36 3.51
CA SER A 110 -10.70 -5.38 4.27
C SER A 110 -11.32 -4.32 3.36
N ASN A 111 -10.59 -3.85 2.35
CA ASN A 111 -11.10 -2.86 1.40
C ASN A 111 -12.26 -3.44 0.59
N LYS A 112 -12.14 -4.67 0.09
CA LYS A 112 -13.24 -5.33 -0.63
C LYS A 112 -14.52 -5.44 0.19
N VAL A 113 -14.41 -5.73 1.50
CA VAL A 113 -15.58 -5.77 2.39
C VAL A 113 -16.18 -4.37 2.56
N ASN A 114 -15.34 -3.34 2.70
CA ASN A 114 -15.82 -1.96 2.79
C ASN A 114 -16.49 -1.50 1.48
N ASP A 115 -15.95 -1.89 0.33
CA ASP A 115 -16.52 -1.57 -0.98
C ASP A 115 -17.91 -2.21 -1.14
N GLN A 116 -18.06 -3.48 -0.74
CA GLN A 116 -19.37 -4.16 -0.70
C GLN A 116 -20.36 -3.45 0.22
N GLN A 117 -19.92 -3.03 1.42
CA GLN A 117 -20.78 -2.28 2.34
C GLN A 117 -21.18 -0.92 1.78
N ASN A 118 -20.30 -0.24 1.06
CA ASN A 118 -20.61 1.03 0.41
C ASN A 118 -21.64 0.82 -0.73
N GLU A 119 -21.48 -0.21 -1.55
CA GLU A 119 -22.46 -0.57 -2.60
C GLU A 119 -23.84 -0.88 -1.99
N GLU A 120 -23.89 -1.61 -0.87
CA GLU A 120 -25.14 -1.87 -0.14
C GLU A 120 -25.79 -0.58 0.38
N LEU A 121 -24.99 0.34 0.94
CA LEU A 121 -25.48 1.63 1.43
C LEU A 121 -25.99 2.52 0.29
N GLU A 122 -25.31 2.54 -0.86
CA GLU A 122 -25.76 3.26 -2.05
C GLU A 122 -27.08 2.70 -2.58
N GLY A 123 -27.23 1.37 -2.59
CA GLY A 123 -28.50 0.72 -2.93
C GLY A 123 -29.63 1.14 -1.99
N ASN A 124 -29.37 1.16 -0.67
CA ASN A 124 -30.34 1.60 0.32
C ASN A 124 -30.72 3.08 0.14
N LEU A 125 -29.75 3.96 -0.12
CA LEU A 125 -30.01 5.38 -0.40
C LEU A 125 -30.91 5.56 -1.63
N SER A 126 -30.61 4.85 -2.73
CA SER A 126 -31.44 4.88 -3.94
C SER A 126 -32.88 4.43 -3.67
N THR A 127 -33.09 3.39 -2.85
CA THR A 127 -34.44 2.96 -2.48
C THR A 127 -35.17 3.97 -1.60
N LEU A 128 -34.47 4.66 -0.70
CA LEU A 128 -35.04 5.72 0.12
C LEU A 128 -35.42 6.94 -0.74
N ASP A 129 -34.58 7.34 -1.68
CA ASP A 129 -34.88 8.44 -2.61
C ASP A 129 -36.13 8.14 -3.46
N GLN A 130 -36.30 6.89 -3.91
CA GLN A 130 -37.52 6.46 -4.60
C GLN A 130 -38.75 6.54 -3.69
N GLN A 131 -38.65 6.12 -2.43
CA GLN A 131 -39.74 6.22 -1.47
C GLN A 131 -40.11 7.68 -1.18
N ILE A 132 -39.12 8.56 -1.05
CA ILE A 132 -39.34 10.01 -0.88
C ILE A 132 -40.08 10.56 -2.09
N GLY A 133 -39.64 10.26 -3.31
CA GLY A 133 -40.32 10.73 -4.52
C GLY A 133 -41.78 10.26 -4.63
N LEU A 134 -42.08 9.02 -4.23
CA LEU A 134 -43.47 8.53 -4.18
C LEU A 134 -44.31 9.29 -3.15
N LEU A 135 -43.76 9.52 -1.95
CA LEU A 135 -44.45 10.27 -0.90
C LEU A 135 -44.67 11.74 -1.28
N GLU A 136 -43.74 12.34 -2.02
CA GLU A 136 -43.90 13.70 -2.57
C GLU A 136 -45.06 13.76 -3.57
N ILE A 137 -45.15 12.80 -4.50
CA ILE A 137 -46.27 12.69 -5.44
C ILE A 137 -47.60 12.52 -4.70
N GLU A 138 -47.67 11.60 -3.71
CA GLU A 138 -48.88 11.40 -2.91
C GLU A 138 -49.29 12.67 -2.14
N ALA A 139 -48.32 13.43 -1.63
CA ALA A 139 -48.57 14.69 -0.94
C ALA A 139 -49.11 15.77 -1.90
N GLU A 140 -48.55 15.87 -3.10
CA GLU A 140 -49.02 16.80 -4.14
C GLU A 140 -50.44 16.45 -4.61
N GLU A 141 -50.75 15.18 -4.85
CA GLU A 141 -52.09 14.72 -5.22
C GLU A 141 -53.13 15.06 -4.15
N ARG A 142 -52.80 14.85 -2.87
CA ARG A 142 -53.69 15.22 -1.75
C ARG A 142 -53.90 16.72 -1.67
N LEU A 143 -52.85 17.52 -1.83
CA LEU A 143 -52.97 18.98 -1.87
C LEU A 143 -53.82 19.44 -3.04
N GLN A 144 -53.71 18.81 -4.21
CA GLN A 144 -54.52 19.13 -5.37
C GLN A 144 -55.99 18.76 -5.17
N ALA A 145 -56.28 17.60 -4.58
CA ALA A 145 -57.64 17.18 -4.23
C ALA A 145 -58.31 18.13 -3.22
N LEU A 146 -57.55 18.64 -2.25
CA LEU A 146 -58.05 19.65 -1.31
C LEU A 146 -58.36 20.98 -2.01
N LYS A 147 -57.52 21.41 -2.96
CA LYS A 147 -57.77 22.61 -3.77
C LYS A 147 -59.00 22.48 -4.66
N SER A 148 -59.24 21.33 -5.29
CA SER A 148 -60.43 21.11 -6.11
C SER A 148 -61.71 21.11 -5.26
N ASN A 149 -61.69 20.48 -4.08
CA ASN A 149 -62.84 20.46 -3.18
C ASN A 149 -63.19 21.85 -2.61
N GLN A 150 -62.21 22.74 -2.42
CA GLN A 150 -62.49 24.12 -1.99
C GLN A 150 -63.25 24.94 -3.04
N ASN A 151 -63.01 24.73 -4.33
CA ASN A 151 -63.65 25.51 -5.39
C ASN A 151 -65.15 25.21 -5.55
N GLU A 152 -65.64 24.03 -5.14
CA GLU A 152 -67.07 23.70 -5.18
C GLU A 152 -67.89 24.35 -4.05
N LEU A 153 -67.27 24.73 -2.93
CA LEU A 153 -67.96 25.31 -1.78
C LEU A 153 -68.14 26.84 -1.84
N VAL A 154 -67.64 27.52 -2.88
CA VAL A 154 -67.64 29.00 -2.97
C VAL A 154 -68.81 29.59 -3.78
N PHE A 155 -69.65 28.78 -4.45
CA PHE A 155 -70.83 29.27 -5.17
C PHE A 155 -72.14 29.02 -4.39
N ASN A 156 -72.33 29.74 -3.29
CA ASN A 156 -73.69 30.04 -2.81
C ASN A 156 -73.76 31.52 -2.37
N PRO A 157 -74.04 32.46 -3.30
CA PRO A 157 -74.15 33.87 -2.98
C PRO A 157 -75.50 34.13 -2.30
N ARG A 158 -75.64 33.72 -1.03
CA ARG A 158 -76.78 34.13 -0.20
C ARG A 158 -76.31 34.97 0.97
N SER A 159 -76.20 36.26 0.66
CA SER A 159 -76.41 37.42 1.53
C SER A 159 -76.39 37.17 3.05
N HIS A 160 -75.24 37.31 3.69
CA HIS A 160 -75.21 37.74 5.08
C HIS A 160 -74.15 38.83 5.26
N LYS A 161 -74.64 40.08 5.26
CA LYS A 161 -73.98 41.21 5.89
C LYS A 161 -73.98 40.96 7.40
N SER A 162 -72.83 40.72 8.02
CA SER A 162 -72.60 41.13 9.41
C SER A 162 -71.14 40.91 9.82
N SER A 163 -70.56 42.00 10.35
CA SER A 163 -69.51 42.06 11.39
C SER A 163 -68.27 41.20 11.17
N SER A 164 -67.18 41.78 10.66
CA SER A 164 -66.16 42.46 11.48
C SER A 164 -65.56 41.59 12.58
N SER A 165 -64.22 41.52 12.55
CA SER A 165 -63.31 41.39 13.70
C SER A 165 -62.79 39.99 14.05
N ALA A 166 -61.46 39.89 13.99
CA ALA A 166 -60.59 39.17 14.95
C ALA A 166 -59.93 37.83 14.61
N TYR A 167 -59.91 37.35 13.36
CA TYR A 167 -59.19 36.10 13.02
C TYR A 167 -58.20 36.25 11.87
N ASP A 168 -57.23 37.16 12.00
CA ASP A 168 -56.14 37.30 11.02
C ASP A 168 -54.74 37.27 11.66
N LYS A 169 -54.63 36.74 12.89
CA LYS A 169 -53.36 36.70 13.65
C LYS A 169 -52.83 35.31 14.00
N VAL A 170 -53.44 34.23 13.49
CA VAL A 170 -53.04 32.86 13.87
C VAL A 170 -52.16 32.17 12.81
N SER A 171 -52.21 32.59 11.54
CA SER A 171 -51.53 31.87 10.45
C SER A 171 -50.02 32.14 10.33
N VAL A 172 -49.51 33.20 10.94
CA VAL A 172 -48.06 33.54 10.87
C VAL A 172 -47.25 32.84 11.99
N ARG A 173 -47.91 32.20 12.96
CA ARG A 173 -47.22 31.58 14.11
C ARG A 173 -46.75 30.14 13.89
N SER A 174 -47.21 29.46 12.84
CA SER A 174 -46.85 28.06 12.57
C SER A 174 -45.60 27.89 11.69
N LEU A 175 -45.15 28.93 10.98
CA LEU A 175 -43.92 28.86 10.18
C LEU A 175 -42.65 29.06 11.03
N ASP A 176 -42.72 29.87 12.10
CA ASP A 176 -41.59 30.11 13.01
C ASP A 176 -41.32 28.93 13.97
N MET A 177 -42.23 27.96 14.06
CA MET A 177 -42.05 26.78 14.91
C MET A 177 -41.21 25.66 14.27
N TRP A 178 -40.99 25.69 12.94
CA TRP A 178 -40.15 24.70 12.28
C TRP A 178 -38.65 25.00 12.38
N ASP A 179 -38.26 26.27 12.42
CA ASP A 179 -36.86 26.66 12.62
C ASP A 179 -36.40 26.51 14.09
N SER A 180 -37.34 26.46 15.03
CA SER A 180 -37.01 26.49 16.47
C SER A 180 -36.64 25.11 17.05
N ASN A 181 -36.91 24.01 16.34
CA ASN A 181 -36.66 22.67 16.88
C ASN A 181 -35.32 22.04 16.44
N TRP A 182 -34.59 22.70 15.53
CA TRP A 182 -33.18 22.41 15.28
C TRP A 182 -32.33 23.31 16.16
N GLY A 183 -32.30 23.01 17.46
CA GLY A 183 -31.50 23.68 18.50
C GLY A 183 -29.99 23.50 18.34
N GLY A 184 -29.45 23.76 17.16
CA GLY A 184 -28.01 23.83 16.88
C GLY A 184 -27.65 25.27 16.55
N SER A 185 -26.94 25.96 17.44
CA SER A 185 -26.42 27.29 17.17
C SER A 185 -25.65 27.30 15.83
N PRO A 186 -25.69 28.40 15.05
CA PRO A 186 -24.99 28.49 13.77
C PRO A 186 -23.47 28.26 13.86
N THR A 187 -22.90 28.34 15.07
CA THR A 187 -21.51 27.96 15.36
C THR A 187 -21.23 26.46 15.31
N LYS A 188 -22.23 25.59 15.50
CA LYS A 188 -22.07 24.12 15.45
C LYS A 188 -22.12 23.54 14.04
N GLN A 189 -22.81 24.19 13.09
CA GLN A 189 -22.80 23.74 11.69
C GLN A 189 -21.42 23.94 11.03
N THR A 190 -20.70 25.00 11.40
CA THR A 190 -19.31 25.21 10.97
C THR A 190 -18.33 24.21 11.59
N GLU A 191 -18.56 23.75 12.82
CA GLU A 191 -17.76 22.67 13.43
C GLU A 191 -18.05 21.31 12.81
N PHE A 192 -19.29 21.04 12.39
CA PHE A 192 -19.65 19.77 11.76
C PHE A 192 -18.98 19.62 10.38
N LEU A 193 -19.00 20.67 9.54
CA LEU A 193 -18.30 20.68 8.26
C LEU A 193 -16.77 20.69 8.40
N ALA A 194 -16.23 21.25 9.49
CA ALA A 194 -14.80 21.15 9.80
C ALA A 194 -14.38 19.75 10.31
N SER A 195 -15.33 18.97 10.85
CA SER A 195 -15.08 17.63 11.40
C SER A 195 -15.17 16.50 10.38
N THR A 196 -15.82 16.71 9.23
CA THR A 196 -15.97 15.69 8.18
C THR A 196 -14.83 15.70 7.14
N ILE A 197 -14.02 16.76 7.10
CA ILE A 197 -12.89 16.87 6.15
C ILE A 197 -11.53 16.55 6.81
N ARG A 198 -11.47 16.46 8.15
CA ARG A 198 -10.23 16.10 8.85
C ARG A 198 -10.28 14.64 9.32
N PRO A 199 -9.37 13.76 8.86
CA PRO A 199 -9.25 12.42 9.44
C PRO A 199 -9.02 12.56 10.95
N LYS A 200 -9.78 11.81 11.73
CA LYS A 200 -9.74 11.78 13.21
C LYS A 200 -8.33 11.41 13.70
N THR A 201 -7.45 12.40 13.79
CA THR A 201 -6.20 12.28 14.55
C THR A 201 -6.54 12.58 15.99
N THR A 202 -6.28 11.60 16.85
CA THR A 202 -6.55 11.68 18.30
C THR A 202 -5.72 12.84 18.87
N PRO A 203 -6.35 13.87 19.49
CA PRO A 203 -5.59 14.97 20.07
C PRO A 203 -4.78 14.42 21.25
N GLY A 204 -3.45 14.38 21.09
CA GLY A 204 -2.52 13.92 22.12
C GLY A 204 -1.57 12.79 21.71
N ARG A 205 -1.74 12.17 20.53
CA ARG A 205 -0.77 11.18 20.03
C ARG A 205 0.16 11.85 19.02
N VAL A 206 1.26 12.43 19.52
CA VAL A 206 2.40 12.82 18.69
C VAL A 206 2.95 11.55 18.06
N PHE A 207 2.61 11.29 16.80
CA PHE A 207 3.28 10.26 16.01
C PHE A 207 4.71 10.72 15.78
N LYS A 208 5.62 10.32 16.67
CA LYS A 208 7.05 10.29 16.34
C LYS A 208 7.19 9.31 15.19
N MET A 209 7.31 9.82 13.97
CA MET A 209 7.76 8.99 12.86
C MET A 209 9.10 8.37 13.27
N PRO A 210 9.26 7.04 13.19
CA PRO A 210 10.56 6.43 13.41
C PRO A 210 11.51 7.05 12.38
N THR A 211 12.49 7.80 12.87
CA THR A 211 13.56 8.33 12.02
C THR A 211 14.19 7.15 11.30
N PRO A 212 14.27 7.18 9.96
CA PRO A 212 14.89 6.11 9.23
C PRO A 212 16.35 5.94 9.69
N LYS A 213 16.72 4.72 10.09
CA LYS A 213 18.05 4.36 10.63
C LYS A 213 19.22 4.68 9.69
N TYR A 214 18.96 5.02 8.43
CA TYR A 214 20.00 5.42 7.47
C TYR A 214 20.45 6.88 7.63
N LEU A 215 19.72 7.75 8.34
CA LEU A 215 20.16 9.13 8.59
C LEU A 215 21.06 9.30 9.83
N GLU A 216 21.16 8.30 10.71
CA GLU A 216 21.94 8.39 11.95
C GLU A 216 23.46 8.23 11.71
N LYS A 217 23.88 7.77 10.52
CA LYS A 217 25.30 7.61 10.17
C LYS A 217 25.94 8.81 9.48
N VAL A 218 25.20 9.88 9.20
CA VAL A 218 25.75 11.07 8.49
C VAL A 218 26.15 12.20 9.46
N GLN A 219 25.84 12.11 10.75
CA GLN A 219 26.22 13.13 11.75
C GLN A 219 27.49 12.85 12.56
N ALA A 220 28.31 11.86 12.17
CA ALA A 220 29.55 11.53 12.88
C ALA A 220 30.85 11.96 12.16
N VAL A 221 30.77 12.68 11.03
CA VAL A 221 31.95 13.14 10.28
C VAL A 221 31.87 14.65 10.06
N GLY A 222 32.05 15.43 11.12
CA GLY A 222 32.04 16.88 11.01
C GLY A 222 32.13 17.58 12.35
N GLY A 223 33.26 17.47 13.04
CA GLY A 223 33.49 18.16 14.30
C GLY A 223 34.86 17.85 14.88
N GLY A 224 35.88 18.51 14.36
CA GLY A 224 37.22 18.50 14.96
C GLY A 224 37.26 19.28 16.28
N GLY A 225 38.23 18.90 17.11
CA GLY A 225 38.80 19.76 18.15
C GLY A 225 38.18 19.62 19.54
N GLN A 226 38.81 18.82 20.41
CA GLN A 226 39.67 19.33 21.49
C GLN A 226 39.95 18.24 22.52
N SER A 227 41.21 18.22 22.91
CA SER A 227 41.85 17.40 23.92
C SER A 227 41.31 17.65 25.33
N ARG A 228 41.07 16.58 26.10
CA ARG A 228 41.37 16.51 27.54
C ARG A 228 41.32 15.07 28.06
N PRO A 229 42.34 14.62 28.81
CA PRO A 229 42.30 13.37 29.56
C PRO A 229 41.88 13.61 31.03
N LYS A 230 41.38 12.54 31.66
CA LYS A 230 41.01 12.30 33.09
C LYS A 230 39.57 11.76 33.12
N SER A 231 39.21 10.72 33.85
CA SER A 231 39.89 9.89 34.84
C SER A 231 38.92 8.75 35.18
N SER A 232 39.50 7.61 35.55
CA SER A 232 38.91 6.49 36.28
C SER A 232 37.62 6.77 37.08
N ALA A 233 36.58 6.01 36.79
CA ALA A 233 35.64 5.53 37.81
C ALA A 233 35.01 4.22 37.30
N GLY A 234 35.37 3.12 37.95
CA GLY A 234 34.78 1.82 37.70
C GLY A 234 33.30 1.82 38.09
N THR A 235 32.48 1.12 37.31
CA THR A 235 31.15 0.72 37.76
C THR A 235 30.90 -0.71 37.30
N MET A 236 30.40 -1.49 38.26
CA MET A 236 30.41 -2.94 38.30
C MET A 236 29.60 -3.60 37.19
N ARG A 237 30.16 -4.72 36.70
CA ARG A 237 29.47 -5.72 35.90
C ARG A 237 28.34 -6.36 36.73
N VAL A 238 27.09 -6.12 36.34
CA VAL A 238 25.97 -7.00 36.71
C VAL A 238 25.91 -8.14 35.70
N ARG A 239 26.35 -9.32 36.12
CA ARG A 239 26.16 -10.58 35.38
C ARG A 239 24.67 -10.91 35.39
N LYS A 240 24.03 -10.87 34.23
CA LYS A 240 22.66 -11.40 34.05
C LYS A 240 22.76 -12.89 33.77
N ALA A 241 22.03 -13.68 34.56
CA ALA A 241 22.04 -15.13 34.57
C ALA A 241 21.56 -15.75 33.23
N PRO A 242 22.06 -16.95 32.87
CA PRO A 242 21.56 -17.69 31.70
C PRO A 242 20.15 -18.24 31.98
N MET A 243 19.19 -17.88 31.14
CA MET A 243 17.87 -18.52 31.15
C MET A 243 17.98 -19.92 30.54
N SER A 244 17.67 -20.92 31.36
CA SER A 244 17.50 -22.32 30.98
C SER A 244 16.33 -22.48 30.00
N ARG A 245 16.62 -22.97 28.80
CA ARG A 245 15.61 -23.45 27.83
C ARG A 245 14.90 -24.71 28.35
N PRO A 246 13.57 -24.84 28.23
CA PRO A 246 12.88 -26.10 28.47
C PRO A 246 13.12 -27.09 27.32
N LYS A 247 13.38 -28.35 27.68
CA LYS A 247 13.50 -29.49 26.75
C LYS A 247 12.14 -29.77 26.11
N SER A 248 12.02 -29.61 24.80
CA SER A 248 10.90 -30.14 24.03
C SER A 248 11.01 -31.67 23.99
N GLN A 249 9.99 -32.34 24.50
CA GLN A 249 9.84 -33.79 24.45
C GLN A 249 9.77 -34.25 22.99
N GLN A 250 10.64 -35.20 22.63
CA GLN A 250 10.57 -35.93 21.37
C GLN A 250 9.35 -36.85 21.40
N GLY A 251 8.37 -36.57 20.54
CA GLY A 251 7.29 -37.49 20.23
C GLY A 251 7.81 -38.64 19.37
N THR A 252 7.82 -39.84 19.94
CA THR A 252 8.06 -41.09 19.23
C THR A 252 6.87 -41.41 18.31
N ARG A 253 7.09 -41.46 16.99
CA ARG A 253 6.15 -42.02 16.01
C ARG A 253 6.24 -43.56 16.04
N PRO A 254 5.13 -44.30 16.12
CA PRO A 254 5.14 -45.75 15.90
C PRO A 254 5.22 -46.08 14.41
N LYS A 255 6.06 -47.07 14.07
CA LYS A 255 6.10 -47.73 12.76
C LYS A 255 4.90 -48.68 12.66
N SER A 256 3.92 -48.37 11.83
CA SER A 256 2.93 -49.34 11.36
C SER A 256 3.53 -50.10 10.17
N GLY A 257 3.93 -51.35 10.42
CA GLY A 257 4.16 -52.33 9.37
C GLY A 257 2.85 -52.81 8.78
N GLY A 258 2.79 -52.94 7.46
CA GLY A 258 1.70 -53.57 6.73
C GLY A 258 2.28 -54.25 5.50
N ARG A 259 2.52 -55.55 5.62
CA ARG A 259 2.72 -56.50 4.54
C ARG A 259 1.37 -57.16 4.28
N VAL A 260 0.89 -57.12 3.03
CA VAL A 260 0.08 -58.17 2.40
C VAL A 260 0.61 -58.31 0.99
#